data_AF-A0A914X4X1-F1
#
_entry.id   AF-A0A914X4X1-F1
#
_cell.length_a   1.000
_cell.length_b   1.000
_cell.length_c   1.000
_cell.angle_alpha   90.00
_cell.angle_beta   90.00
_cell.angle_gamma   90.00
#
_symmetry.space_group_name_H-M   'P 1'
#
loop_
_entity.id
_entity.type
_entity.pdbx_description
1 polymer ?
#
loop_
_entity_poly.entity_id
_entity_poly.type
_entity_poly.pdbx_seq_one_letter_code
_entity_poly.pdbx_strand_id
1 'polypeptide(L)'
;TYAYMTAIFMHAQYDTLGVADRGYMTSLCEKVPSLRIRIAGKSIPVEKFCGMKARRYSLKGTLTLAHYELIYLWNGFNILGQKEELLKPILADIEAQIKRIESAQVRDQDDYCLCLLLKAMCFKHLQSPFQAEQCFKDIIDSESRLTDHRYLVPSSYFELALLRMDEDRLTETQQLLTKAREFKNYPLETRLHFRIHSAFEKLGVKTPSPTRL
;
A
#
# COMPACT_ATOMS: atom_id res chain seq x y z
N THR A 1 0.83 -10.39 13.76
CA THR A 1 1.44 -10.27 12.42
C THR A 1 1.71 -11.60 11.73
N TYR A 2 2.37 -12.59 12.36
CA TYR A 2 2.70 -13.89 11.71
C TYR A 2 1.51 -14.57 11.03
N ALA A 3 0.41 -14.78 11.74
CA ALA A 3 -0.80 -15.41 11.19
C ALA A 3 -1.36 -14.68 9.95
N TYR A 4 -1.24 -13.36 9.92
CA TYR A 4 -1.64 -12.57 8.75
C TYR A 4 -0.70 -12.79 7.57
N MET A 5 0.61 -12.82 7.81
CA MET A 5 1.59 -13.13 6.75
C MET A 5 1.34 -14.52 6.15
N THR A 6 1.10 -15.53 6.99
CA THR A 6 0.73 -16.88 6.52
C THR A 6 -0.51 -16.83 5.64
N ALA A 7 -1.57 -16.15 6.09
CA ALA A 7 -2.81 -16.03 5.32
C ALA A 7 -2.62 -15.35 3.96
N ILE A 8 -1.86 -14.26 3.86
CA ILE A 8 -1.66 -13.55 2.58
C ILE A 8 -0.77 -14.34 1.60
N PHE A 9 0.19 -15.15 2.09
CA PHE A 9 0.99 -16.01 1.23
C PHE A 9 0.18 -17.22 0.74
N MET A 10 -0.67 -17.80 1.58
CA MET A 10 -1.66 -18.78 1.14
C MET A 10 -2.60 -18.18 0.10
N HIS A 11 -3.11 -16.97 0.33
CA HIS A 11 -3.98 -16.27 -0.62
C HIS A 11 -3.28 -15.97 -1.96
N ALA A 12 -1.96 -15.73 -1.97
CA ALA A 12 -1.20 -15.57 -3.22
C ALA A 12 -1.26 -16.83 -4.12
N GLN A 13 -1.52 -17.99 -3.52
CA GLN A 13 -1.61 -19.28 -4.20
C GLN A 13 -3.05 -19.82 -4.22
N TYR A 14 -4.05 -18.97 -3.98
CA TYR A 14 -5.44 -19.37 -3.71
C TYR A 14 -6.03 -20.34 -4.75
N ASP A 15 -5.73 -20.12 -6.04
CA ASP A 15 -6.23 -20.96 -7.14
C ASP A 15 -5.70 -22.40 -7.08
N THR A 16 -4.54 -22.61 -6.44
CA THR A 16 -3.90 -23.93 -6.26
C THR A 16 -4.26 -24.61 -4.93
N LEU A 17 -4.89 -23.88 -4.01
CA LEU A 17 -5.21 -24.41 -2.68
C LEU A 17 -6.41 -25.35 -2.70
N GLY A 18 -6.30 -26.47 -1.96
CA GLY A 18 -7.40 -27.37 -1.66
C GLY A 18 -8.43 -26.73 -0.70
N VAL A 19 -9.61 -27.35 -0.59
CA VAL A 19 -10.72 -26.82 0.24
C VAL A 19 -10.31 -26.67 1.71
N ALA A 20 -9.58 -27.64 2.26
CA ALA A 20 -9.09 -27.59 3.64
C ALA A 20 -8.14 -26.41 3.88
N ASP A 21 -7.22 -26.15 2.95
CA ASP A 21 -6.24 -25.07 3.05
C ASP A 21 -6.92 -23.70 2.95
N ARG A 22 -7.94 -23.56 2.09
CA ARG A 22 -8.76 -22.34 2.04
C ARG A 22 -9.50 -22.11 3.36
N GLY A 23 -10.07 -23.16 3.95
CA GLY A 23 -10.69 -23.10 5.27
C GLY A 23 -9.71 -22.70 6.37
N TYR A 24 -8.49 -23.23 6.34
CA TYR A 24 -7.43 -22.85 7.27
C TYR A 24 -7.03 -21.39 7.10
N MET A 25 -6.82 -20.91 5.87
CA MET A 25 -6.53 -19.50 5.56
C MET A 25 -7.62 -18.56 6.10
N THR A 26 -8.90 -18.90 5.90
CA THR A 26 -10.03 -18.13 6.48
C THR A 26 -9.95 -18.09 8.00
N SER A 27 -9.71 -19.24 8.65
CA SER A 27 -9.57 -19.31 10.11
C SER A 27 -8.39 -18.48 10.64
N LEU A 28 -7.32 -18.34 9.85
CA LEU A 28 -6.20 -17.46 10.19
C LEU A 28 -6.64 -16.00 10.17
N CYS A 29 -7.32 -15.56 9.10
CA CYS A 29 -7.84 -14.19 9.00
C CYS A 29 -8.77 -13.83 10.17
N GLU A 30 -9.67 -14.73 10.56
CA GLU A 30 -10.57 -14.54 11.70
C GLU A 30 -9.84 -14.40 13.03
N LYS A 31 -8.72 -15.11 13.20
CA LYS A 31 -7.88 -15.05 14.41
C LYS A 31 -6.99 -13.81 14.48
N VAL A 32 -6.58 -13.23 13.36
CA VAL A 32 -5.63 -12.09 13.35
C VAL A 32 -6.05 -10.95 14.29
N PRO A 33 -7.32 -10.49 14.34
CA PRO A 33 -7.73 -9.43 15.25
C PRO A 33 -7.57 -9.73 16.75
N SER A 34 -7.66 -11.01 17.16
CA SER A 34 -7.50 -11.43 18.56
C SER A 34 -6.03 -11.60 18.97
N LEU A 35 -5.15 -11.86 18.01
CA LEU A 35 -3.70 -12.02 18.21
C LEU A 35 -2.92 -10.69 18.30
N ARG A 36 -3.61 -9.55 18.34
CA ARG A 36 -2.97 -8.22 18.33
C ARG A 36 -2.22 -7.95 19.63
N ILE A 37 -0.91 -7.78 19.51
CA ILE A 37 -0.05 -7.35 20.62
C ILE A 37 -0.30 -5.87 20.93
N ARG A 38 -0.31 -5.54 22.23
CA ARG A 38 -0.40 -4.16 22.73
C ARG A 38 0.83 -3.87 23.61
N ILE A 39 1.38 -2.67 23.46
CA ILE A 39 2.47 -2.15 24.30
C ILE A 39 1.94 -0.88 24.97
N ALA A 40 2.01 -0.82 26.30
CA ALA A 40 1.45 0.28 27.10
C ALA A 40 -0.02 0.61 26.73
N GLY A 41 -0.84 -0.43 26.54
CA GLY A 41 -2.26 -0.30 26.19
C GLY A 41 -2.56 0.07 24.73
N LYS A 42 -1.54 0.44 23.94
CA LYS A 42 -1.68 0.79 22.52
C LYS A 42 -1.29 -0.37 21.61
N SER A 43 -2.09 -0.65 20.58
CA SER A 43 -1.69 -1.61 19.55
C SER A 43 -0.55 -1.07 18.70
N ILE A 44 0.39 -1.94 18.35
CA ILE A 44 1.46 -1.62 17.41
C ILE A 44 0.83 -1.28 16.04
N PRO A 45 1.29 -0.24 15.31
CA PRO A 45 0.67 0.19 14.06
C PRO A 45 0.49 -0.92 13.02
N VAL A 46 1.49 -1.80 12.86
CA VAL A 46 1.42 -2.93 11.92
C VAL A 46 0.38 -3.97 12.33
N GLU A 47 0.24 -4.26 13.63
CA GLU A 47 -0.79 -5.18 14.13
C GLU A 47 -2.21 -4.62 13.91
N LYS A 48 -2.38 -3.30 14.04
CA LYS A 48 -3.63 -2.63 13.71
C LYS A 48 -3.94 -2.73 12.21
N PHE A 49 -2.93 -2.57 11.35
CA PHE A 49 -3.06 -2.73 9.90
C PHE A 49 -3.46 -4.16 9.51
N CYS A 50 -2.73 -5.18 10.00
CA CYS A 50 -3.06 -6.58 9.76
C CYS A 50 -4.48 -6.93 10.21
N GLY A 51 -4.89 -6.47 11.39
CA GLY A 51 -6.24 -6.69 11.91
C GLY A 51 -7.33 -6.03 11.04
N MET A 52 -7.07 -4.85 10.49
CA MET A 52 -7.98 -4.18 9.55
C MET A 52 -8.12 -4.99 8.26
N LYS A 53 -7.01 -5.40 7.64
CA LYS A 53 -7.02 -6.17 6.39
C LYS A 53 -7.67 -7.54 6.57
N ALA A 54 -7.39 -8.23 7.68
CA ALA A 54 -7.99 -9.51 7.99
C ALA A 54 -9.51 -9.40 8.23
N ARG A 55 -9.97 -8.33 8.89
CA ARG A 55 -11.41 -8.07 9.04
C ARG A 55 -12.07 -7.77 7.69
N ARG A 56 -11.40 -7.02 6.81
CA ARG A 56 -11.89 -6.77 5.44
C ARG A 56 -12.04 -8.08 4.66
N TYR A 57 -11.11 -9.02 4.79
CA TYR A 57 -11.25 -10.35 4.20
C TYR A 57 -12.53 -11.07 4.65
N SER A 58 -12.85 -11.06 5.95
CA SER A 58 -14.10 -11.66 6.44
C SER A 58 -15.38 -11.00 5.88
N LEU A 59 -15.32 -9.73 5.48
CA LEU A 59 -16.46 -8.98 4.95
C LEU A 59 -16.58 -9.04 3.43
N LYS A 60 -15.45 -9.09 2.72
CA LYS A 60 -15.38 -8.93 1.26
C LYS A 60 -14.86 -10.17 0.54
N GLY A 61 -14.29 -11.13 1.27
CA GLY A 61 -13.72 -12.36 0.73
C GLY A 61 -12.40 -12.17 -0.04
N THR A 62 -11.77 -11.01 0.08
CA THR A 62 -10.59 -10.63 -0.73
C THR A 62 -9.41 -10.14 0.11
N LEU A 63 -8.21 -10.61 -0.24
CA LEU A 63 -6.91 -10.07 0.16
C LEU A 63 -6.09 -9.73 -1.09
N THR A 64 -6.72 -9.06 -2.07
CA THR A 64 -6.10 -8.68 -3.35
C THR A 64 -4.67 -8.17 -3.15
N LEU A 65 -3.72 -8.92 -3.71
CA LEU A 65 -2.29 -8.61 -3.74
C LEU A 65 -1.68 -8.18 -2.39
N ALA A 66 -2.24 -8.65 -1.27
CA ALA A 66 -1.78 -8.27 0.07
C ALA A 66 -0.31 -8.63 0.35
N HIS A 67 0.24 -9.63 -0.35
CA HIS A 67 1.66 -9.99 -0.28
C HIS A 67 2.56 -8.92 -0.91
N TYR A 68 2.22 -8.38 -2.09
CA TYR A 68 2.94 -7.25 -2.69
C TYR A 68 2.74 -5.95 -1.89
N GLU A 69 1.55 -5.76 -1.32
CA GLU A 69 1.31 -4.65 -0.39
C GLU A 69 2.26 -4.71 0.81
N LEU A 70 2.46 -5.88 1.40
CA LEU A 70 3.41 -6.06 2.49
C LEU A 70 4.84 -5.71 2.05
N ILE A 71 5.24 -6.12 0.84
CA ILE A 71 6.53 -5.75 0.25
C ILE A 71 6.66 -4.21 0.13
N TYR A 72 5.63 -3.52 -0.36
CA TYR A 72 5.61 -2.06 -0.40
C TYR A 72 5.75 -1.43 1.00
N LEU A 73 5.02 -1.94 1.99
CA LEU A 73 5.09 -1.44 3.37
C LEU A 73 6.48 -1.59 4.00
N TRP A 74 7.27 -2.57 3.58
CA TRP A 74 8.66 -2.75 4.04
C TRP A 74 9.71 -2.16 3.10
N ASN A 75 9.31 -1.30 2.16
CA ASN A 75 10.18 -0.71 1.13
C ASN A 75 10.90 -1.77 0.26
N GLY A 76 10.34 -2.97 0.14
CA GLY A 76 10.97 -4.09 -0.58
C GLY A 76 11.11 -3.85 -2.09
N PHE A 77 10.28 -2.98 -2.68
CA PHE A 77 10.42 -2.57 -4.08
C PHE A 77 11.78 -1.90 -4.37
N ASN A 78 12.42 -1.24 -3.40
CA ASN A 78 13.76 -0.67 -3.59
C ASN A 78 14.85 -1.75 -3.81
N ILE A 79 14.60 -2.97 -3.35
CA ILE A 79 15.49 -4.11 -3.52
C ILE A 79 15.09 -4.89 -4.77
N LEU A 80 13.79 -5.22 -4.92
CA LEU A 80 13.28 -5.96 -6.07
C LEU A 80 13.46 -5.20 -7.38
N GLY A 81 13.31 -3.88 -7.35
CA GLY A 81 13.46 -2.99 -8.50
C GLY A 81 14.87 -2.92 -9.07
N GLN A 82 15.87 -3.48 -8.39
CA GLN A 82 17.23 -3.61 -8.92
C GLN A 82 17.35 -4.74 -9.95
N LYS A 83 16.36 -5.64 -10.00
CA LYS A 83 16.33 -6.81 -10.89
C LYS A 83 15.05 -6.83 -11.69
N GLU A 84 15.12 -6.38 -12.93
CA GLU A 84 13.98 -6.33 -13.85
C GLU A 84 13.32 -7.72 -14.06
N GLU A 85 14.11 -8.79 -14.03
CA GLU A 85 13.65 -10.18 -14.10
C GLU A 85 12.66 -10.57 -12.98
N LEU A 86 12.78 -9.95 -11.79
CA LEU A 86 11.86 -10.16 -10.68
C LEU A 86 10.64 -9.25 -10.77
N LEU A 87 10.82 -8.05 -11.32
CA LEU A 87 9.77 -7.03 -11.34
C LEU A 87 8.75 -7.25 -12.48
N LYS A 88 9.19 -7.75 -13.64
CA LYS A 88 8.31 -8.04 -14.79
C LYS A 88 7.19 -9.04 -14.45
N PRO A 89 7.45 -10.20 -13.81
CA PRO A 89 6.39 -11.11 -13.39
C PRO A 89 5.41 -10.48 -12.39
N ILE A 90 5.92 -9.67 -11.46
CA ILE A 90 5.08 -8.95 -10.48
C ILE A 90 4.14 -7.99 -11.19
N LEU A 91 4.65 -7.20 -12.15
CA LEU A 91 3.83 -6.30 -12.96
C LEU A 91 2.77 -7.06 -13.75
N ALA A 92 3.12 -8.18 -14.38
CA ALA A 92 2.18 -9.00 -15.14
C ALA A 92 1.05 -9.55 -14.26
N ASP A 93 1.36 -10.01 -13.04
CA ASP A 93 0.37 -10.47 -12.06
C ASP A 93 -0.55 -9.32 -11.62
N ILE A 94 0.00 -8.15 -11.31
CA ILE A 94 -0.77 -6.94 -10.98
C ILE A 94 -1.74 -6.57 -12.12
N GLU A 95 -1.27 -6.57 -13.37
CA GLU A 95 -2.10 -6.26 -14.53
C GLU A 95 -3.20 -7.29 -14.77
N ALA A 96 -2.93 -8.57 -14.50
CA ALA A 96 -3.95 -9.61 -14.54
C ALA A 96 -5.03 -9.38 -13.47
N GLN A 97 -4.66 -8.99 -12.24
CA GLN A 97 -5.64 -8.65 -11.21
C GLN A 97 -6.46 -7.41 -11.55
N ILE A 98 -5.84 -6.37 -12.14
CA ILE A 98 -6.58 -5.18 -12.60
C ILE A 98 -7.68 -5.59 -13.58
N LYS A 99 -7.34 -6.40 -14.60
CA LYS A 99 -8.33 -6.90 -15.58
C LYS A 99 -9.46 -7.67 -14.92
N ARG A 100 -9.16 -8.52 -13.93
CA ARG A 100 -10.17 -9.27 -13.16
C ARG A 100 -11.12 -8.33 -12.42
N ILE A 101 -10.58 -7.32 -11.73
CA ILE A 101 -11.36 -6.33 -10.98
C ILE A 101 -12.23 -5.48 -11.91
N GLU A 102 -11.73 -5.10 -13.07
CA GLU A 102 -12.48 -4.34 -14.09
C GLU A 102 -13.60 -5.17 -14.72
N SER A 103 -13.40 -6.48 -14.87
CA SER A 103 -14.42 -7.39 -15.38
C SER A 103 -15.50 -7.76 -14.36
N ALA A 104 -15.32 -7.43 -13.08
CA ALA A 104 -16.29 -7.73 -12.04
C ALA A 104 -17.53 -6.85 -12.16
N GLN A 105 -18.71 -7.41 -11.84
CA GLN A 105 -19.98 -6.67 -11.88
C GLN A 105 -19.96 -5.42 -10.99
N VAL A 106 -19.30 -5.51 -9.84
CA VAL A 106 -19.08 -4.39 -8.92
C VAL A 106 -17.59 -4.27 -8.67
N ARG A 107 -17.01 -3.17 -9.14
CA ARG A 107 -15.60 -2.87 -8.92
C ARG A 107 -15.38 -2.43 -7.48
N ASP A 108 -14.54 -3.17 -6.75
CA ASP A 108 -14.05 -2.72 -5.45
C ASP A 108 -12.94 -1.68 -5.66
N GLN A 109 -13.26 -0.42 -5.35
CA GLN A 109 -12.35 0.70 -5.58
C GLN A 109 -11.10 0.65 -4.69
N ASP A 110 -11.22 0.12 -3.48
CA ASP A 110 -10.10 -0.01 -2.54
C ASP A 110 -9.07 -1.04 -3.05
N ASP A 111 -9.53 -2.15 -3.65
CA ASP A 111 -8.66 -3.15 -4.26
C ASP A 111 -8.06 -2.66 -5.59
N TYR A 112 -8.85 -1.96 -6.40
CA TYR A 112 -8.38 -1.37 -7.65
C TYR A 112 -7.26 -0.35 -7.42
N CYS A 113 -7.44 0.59 -6.47
CA CYS A 113 -6.42 1.58 -6.14
C CYS A 113 -5.16 0.94 -5.52
N LEU A 114 -5.29 -0.17 -4.78
CA LEU A 114 -4.13 -0.92 -4.31
C LEU A 114 -3.33 -1.50 -5.49
N CYS A 115 -4.01 -2.08 -6.48
CA CYS A 115 -3.36 -2.56 -7.69
C CYS A 115 -2.66 -1.44 -8.46
N LEU A 116 -3.29 -0.27 -8.59
CA LEU A 116 -2.66 0.90 -9.20
C LEU A 116 -1.40 1.36 -8.46
N LEU A 117 -1.43 1.35 -7.12
CA LEU A 117 -0.25 1.72 -6.32
C LEU A 117 0.92 0.77 -6.61
N LEU A 118 0.66 -0.54 -6.58
CA LEU A 118 1.66 -1.56 -6.83
C LEU A 118 2.19 -1.50 -8.27
N LYS A 119 1.31 -1.23 -9.24
CA LYS A 119 1.66 -0.99 -10.65
C LYS A 119 2.57 0.22 -10.79
N ALA A 120 2.25 1.32 -10.11
CA ALA A 120 3.06 2.53 -10.09
C ALA A 120 4.46 2.27 -9.53
N MET A 121 4.57 1.47 -8.46
CA MET A 121 5.86 1.05 -7.91
C MET A 121 6.68 0.25 -8.92
N CYS A 122 6.06 -0.64 -9.69
CA CYS A 122 6.75 -1.35 -10.76
C CYS A 122 7.25 -0.37 -11.84
N PHE A 123 6.41 0.52 -12.34
CA PHE A 123 6.82 1.50 -13.35
C PHE A 123 7.93 2.44 -12.90
N LYS A 124 7.88 2.88 -11.64
CA LYS A 124 8.94 3.69 -11.02
C LYS A 124 10.31 3.02 -11.12
N HIS A 125 10.38 1.71 -10.85
CA HIS A 125 11.63 0.95 -10.92
C HIS A 125 12.00 0.50 -12.35
N LEU A 126 11.04 0.39 -13.27
CA LEU A 126 11.25 0.09 -14.69
C LEU A 126 11.62 1.32 -15.54
N GLN A 127 11.92 2.47 -14.92
CA GLN A 127 12.25 3.72 -15.62
C GLN A 127 11.09 4.25 -16.50
N SER A 128 9.85 4.02 -16.08
CA SER A 128 8.63 4.56 -16.71
C SER A 128 7.92 5.58 -15.80
N PRO A 129 8.55 6.72 -15.45
CA PRO A 129 8.03 7.65 -14.45
C PRO A 129 6.67 8.26 -14.82
N PHE A 130 6.43 8.52 -16.11
CA PHE A 130 5.13 9.05 -16.58
C PHE A 130 3.97 8.09 -16.31
N GLN A 131 4.18 6.79 -16.53
CA GLN A 131 3.15 5.78 -16.25
C GLN A 131 2.92 5.60 -14.74
N ALA A 132 3.99 5.68 -13.94
CA ALA A 132 3.89 5.67 -12.49
C ALA A 132 3.08 6.89 -11.97
N GLU A 133 3.39 8.07 -12.49
CA GLU A 133 2.67 9.30 -12.16
C GLU A 133 1.17 9.21 -12.46
N GLN A 134 0.79 8.71 -13.63
CA GLN A 134 -0.63 8.55 -13.97
C GLN A 134 -1.35 7.65 -12.96
N CYS A 135 -0.74 6.52 -12.60
CA CYS A 135 -1.31 5.62 -11.60
C CYS A 135 -1.48 6.31 -10.24
N PHE A 136 -0.51 7.13 -9.79
CA PHE A 136 -0.63 7.87 -8.53
C PHE A 136 -1.74 8.93 -8.59
N LYS A 137 -1.86 9.66 -9.70
CA LYS A 137 -2.93 10.64 -9.92
C LYS A 137 -4.31 9.99 -9.89
N ASP A 138 -4.48 8.85 -10.56
CA ASP A 138 -5.74 8.11 -10.58
C ASP A 138 -6.19 7.67 -9.17
N ILE A 139 -5.24 7.32 -8.29
CA ILE A 139 -5.52 7.00 -6.88
C ILE A 139 -5.96 8.24 -6.11
N ILE A 140 -5.27 9.37 -6.31
CA ILE A 140 -5.59 10.65 -5.66
C ILE A 140 -7.00 11.11 -6.08
N ASP A 141 -7.32 11.05 -7.36
CA ASP A 141 -8.64 11.42 -7.90
C ASP A 141 -9.76 10.48 -7.40
N SER A 142 -9.39 9.29 -6.94
CA SER A 142 -10.31 8.30 -6.38
C SER A 142 -10.55 8.44 -4.87
N GLU A 143 -9.99 9.46 -4.20
CA GLU A 143 -10.05 9.64 -2.74
C GLU A 143 -11.46 9.50 -2.17
N SER A 144 -12.45 10.17 -2.77
CA SER A 144 -13.84 10.18 -2.30
C SER A 144 -14.53 8.82 -2.36
N ARG A 145 -13.98 7.88 -3.15
CA ARG A 145 -14.51 6.53 -3.35
C ARG A 145 -13.81 5.47 -2.48
N LEU A 146 -12.74 5.84 -1.78
CA LEU A 146 -12.00 4.92 -0.91
C LEU A 146 -12.63 4.82 0.47
N THR A 147 -12.78 3.58 0.95
CA THR A 147 -13.42 3.31 2.24
C THR A 147 -12.44 2.73 3.24
N ASP A 148 -11.88 1.55 2.93
CA ASP A 148 -11.01 0.81 3.84
C ASP A 148 -9.53 1.16 3.66
N HIS A 149 -9.10 1.49 2.44
CA HIS A 149 -7.70 1.70 2.08
C HIS A 149 -7.34 3.19 1.95
N ARG A 150 -7.85 4.03 2.85
CA ARG A 150 -7.60 5.48 2.84
C ARG A 150 -6.11 5.89 2.96
N TYR A 151 -5.23 4.99 3.40
CA TYR A 151 -3.78 5.22 3.44
C TYR A 151 -3.13 5.26 2.04
N LEU A 152 -3.83 4.80 1.00
CA LEU A 152 -3.32 4.80 -0.38
C LEU A 152 -3.15 6.23 -0.93
N VAL A 153 -4.04 7.15 -0.58
CA VAL A 153 -3.99 8.55 -1.05
C VAL A 153 -2.74 9.26 -0.54
N PRO A 154 -2.48 9.38 0.78
CA PRO A 154 -1.26 10.02 1.26
C PRO A 154 0.01 9.26 0.85
N SER A 155 -0.07 7.93 0.68
CA SER A 155 1.03 7.15 0.10
C SER A 155 1.33 7.55 -1.34
N SER A 156 0.30 7.80 -2.15
CA SER A 156 0.45 8.21 -3.56
C SER A 156 1.02 9.62 -3.68
N TYR A 157 0.57 10.57 -2.85
CA TYR A 157 1.21 11.89 -2.76
C TYR A 157 2.70 11.79 -2.40
N PHE A 158 3.04 10.95 -1.42
CA PHE A 158 4.43 10.75 -1.01
C PHE A 158 5.28 10.14 -2.12
N GLU A 159 4.83 9.07 -2.78
CA GLU A 159 5.60 8.43 -3.85
C GLU A 159 5.71 9.31 -5.10
N LEU A 160 4.68 10.10 -5.42
CA LEU A 160 4.75 11.13 -6.47
C LEU A 160 5.74 12.25 -6.11
N ALA A 161 5.82 12.64 -4.84
CA ALA A 161 6.84 13.59 -4.39
C ALA A 161 8.25 13.03 -4.61
N LEU A 162 8.48 11.74 -4.36
CA LEU A 162 9.77 11.12 -4.64
C LEU A 162 10.11 11.12 -6.14
N LEU A 163 9.13 10.89 -7.03
CA LEU A 163 9.36 11.02 -8.48
C LEU A 163 9.79 12.44 -8.85
N ARG A 164 9.15 13.46 -8.26
CA ARG A 164 9.51 14.87 -8.50
C ARG A 164 10.86 15.25 -7.93
N MET A 165 11.25 14.63 -6.83
CA MET A 165 12.58 14.80 -6.25
C MET A 165 13.66 14.23 -7.18
N ASP A 166 13.41 13.07 -7.80
CA ASP A 166 14.33 12.46 -8.78
C ASP A 166 14.45 13.31 -10.07
N GLU A 167 13.43 14.12 -10.40
CA GLU A 167 13.43 15.09 -11.51
C GLU A 167 13.97 16.48 -11.13
N ASP A 168 14.52 16.65 -9.92
CA ASP A 168 15.00 17.94 -9.36
C ASP A 168 13.92 19.04 -9.26
N ARG A 169 12.64 18.66 -9.23
CA ARG A 169 11.51 19.59 -9.06
C ARG A 169 11.19 19.80 -7.59
N LEU A 170 12.07 20.54 -6.91
CA LEU A 170 12.04 20.69 -5.45
C LEU A 170 10.77 21.37 -4.92
N THR A 171 10.26 22.40 -5.62
CA THR A 171 9.05 23.12 -5.21
C THR A 171 7.82 22.22 -5.25
N GLU A 172 7.63 21.46 -6.33
CA GLU A 172 6.54 20.47 -6.45
C GLU A 172 6.67 19.39 -5.37
N THR A 173 7.89 18.92 -5.11
CA THR A 173 8.20 17.93 -4.07
C THR A 173 7.72 18.40 -2.69
N GLN A 174 8.06 19.63 -2.29
CA GLN A 174 7.65 20.18 -0.99
C GLN A 174 6.13 20.31 -0.86
N GLN A 175 5.44 20.72 -1.93
CA GLN A 175 3.98 20.83 -1.95
C GLN A 175 3.33 19.46 -1.76
N LEU A 176 3.79 18.45 -2.50
CA LEU A 176 3.27 17.08 -2.41
C LEU A 176 3.55 16.45 -1.04
N LEU A 177 4.74 16.62 -0.47
CA LEU A 177 5.07 16.14 0.87
C LEU A 177 4.22 16.81 1.96
N THR A 178 3.93 18.10 1.80
CA THR A 178 3.04 18.84 2.71
C THR A 178 1.62 18.31 2.62
N LYS A 179 1.11 18.10 1.40
CA LYS A 179 -0.22 17.50 1.15
C LYS A 179 -0.34 16.11 1.76
N ALA A 180 0.64 15.22 1.55
CA ALA A 180 0.66 13.87 2.12
C ALA A 180 0.55 13.88 3.66
N ARG A 181 1.08 14.93 4.32
CA ARG A 181 1.10 15.09 5.77
C ARG A 181 -0.19 15.69 6.34
N GLU A 182 -1.01 16.34 5.53
CA GLU A 182 -2.31 16.89 5.96
C GLU A 182 -3.31 15.78 6.31
N PHE A 183 -3.17 14.60 5.68
CA PHE A 183 -3.99 13.42 5.98
C PHE A 183 -3.77 12.92 7.42
N LYS A 184 -4.85 12.47 8.07
CA LYS A 184 -4.86 11.97 9.45
C LYS A 184 -5.71 10.73 9.60
N ASN A 185 -5.51 10.01 10.70
CA ASN A 185 -6.37 8.92 11.17
C ASN A 185 -6.42 7.70 10.24
N TYR A 186 -5.35 7.44 9.48
CA TYR A 186 -5.22 6.25 8.64
C TYR A 186 -4.21 5.25 9.22
N PRO A 187 -4.32 3.95 8.89
CA PRO A 187 -3.34 2.94 9.30
C PRO A 187 -1.92 3.31 8.85
N LEU A 188 -0.92 3.07 9.71
CA LEU A 188 0.50 3.33 9.41
C LEU A 188 0.85 4.81 9.16
N GLU A 189 0.01 5.77 9.61
CA GLU A 189 0.28 7.22 9.54
C GLU A 189 1.67 7.59 10.08
N THR A 190 2.03 7.11 11.27
CA THR A 190 3.34 7.37 11.88
C THR A 190 4.50 6.93 10.99
N ARG A 191 4.37 5.78 10.31
CA ARG A 191 5.39 5.29 9.37
C ARG A 191 5.53 6.26 8.20
N LEU A 192 4.43 6.70 7.61
CA LEU A 192 4.50 7.64 6.47
C LEU A 192 5.08 8.99 6.90
N HIS A 193 4.69 9.51 8.08
CA HIS A 193 5.27 10.74 8.61
C HIS A 193 6.78 10.67 8.81
N PHE A 194 7.31 9.54 9.31
CA PHE A 194 8.76 9.34 9.38
C PHE A 194 9.41 9.38 7.99
N ARG A 195 8.81 8.75 6.98
CA ARG A 195 9.33 8.80 5.59
C ARG A 195 9.29 10.23 5.03
N ILE A 196 8.21 10.98 5.28
CA ILE A 196 8.07 12.39 4.89
C ILE A 196 9.15 13.24 5.56
N HIS A 197 9.40 13.04 6.85
CA HIS A 197 10.48 13.73 7.57
C HIS A 197 11.84 13.48 6.92
N SER A 198 12.19 12.21 6.68
CA SER A 198 13.45 11.86 6.03
C SER A 198 13.56 12.41 4.60
N ALA A 199 12.43 12.56 3.89
CA ALA A 199 12.43 13.21 2.57
C ALA A 199 12.72 14.72 2.68
N PHE A 200 12.12 15.43 3.65
CA PHE A 200 12.44 16.84 3.91
C PHE A 200 13.91 17.05 4.30
N GLU A 201 14.47 16.18 5.14
CA GLU A 201 15.90 16.22 5.50
C GLU A 201 16.81 16.08 4.28
N LYS A 202 16.48 15.18 3.34
CA LYS A 202 17.22 15.03 2.08
C LYS A 202 17.19 16.28 1.20
N LEU A 203 16.11 17.05 1.26
CA LEU A 203 15.97 18.32 0.53
C LEU A 203 16.76 19.47 1.18
N GLY A 204 17.36 19.27 2.36
CA GLY A 204 17.97 20.35 3.15
C GLY A 204 16.95 21.34 3.72
N VAL A 205 15.67 20.97 3.75
CA VAL A 205 14.56 21.83 4.18
C VAL A 205 14.10 21.37 5.55
N LYS A 206 13.95 22.29 6.51
CA LYS A 206 13.37 21.96 7.82
C LYS A 206 11.94 21.46 7.64
N THR A 207 11.63 20.30 8.20
CA THR A 207 10.27 19.76 8.26
C THR A 207 9.35 20.81 8.86
N PRO A 208 8.33 21.32 8.14
CA PRO A 208 7.49 22.39 8.68
C PRO A 208 6.79 21.90 9.96
N SER A 209 6.75 22.70 11.03
CA SER A 209 6.14 22.28 12.29
C SER A 209 4.68 21.84 12.12
N PRO A 210 4.20 20.79 12.80
CA PRO A 210 2.79 20.43 12.75
C PRO A 210 1.95 21.59 13.28
N THR A 211 1.04 22.10 12.45
CA THR A 211 0.05 23.11 12.87
C THR A 211 -0.80 22.49 13.97
N ARG A 212 -0.64 22.97 15.22
CA ARG A 212 -1.57 22.64 16.30
C ARG A 212 -2.89 23.32 15.96
N LEU A 213 -3.88 22.54 15.56
CA LEU A 213 -5.29 22.93 15.61
C LEU A 213 -5.79 22.74 17.04
#